data_AF-A0A2E6Y6Q2-F1
#
_entry.id   AF-A0A2E6Y6Q2-F1
#
_cell.length_a   1.000
_cell.length_b   1.000
_cell.length_c   1.000
_cell.angle_alpha   90.00
_cell.angle_beta   90.00
_cell.angle_gamma   90.00
#
_symmetry.space_group_name_H-M   'P 1'
#
loop_
_entity.id
_entity.type
_entity.pdbx_description
1 polymer ?
#
loop_
_entity_poly.entity_id
_entity_poly.type
_entity_poly.pdbx_seq_one_letter_code
_entity_poly.pdbx_strand_id
1 'polypeptide(L)'
;MTPVILSMVDKARVAWGGSAPDWVRELAGLADREGLSGAAVRIGYSPATTSQVINGKYRGDLCKVEERVRGALMGLSVDCPVLGDLSRDQCLNWQKKPYAPTSAHRVRMHRACRANCPHSRIKGGDDAL
;
A
#
# COMPACT_ATOMS: atom_id res chain seq x y z
N MET A 1 8.62 16.56 -35.42
CA MET A 1 7.75 15.66 -34.63
C MET A 1 8.15 15.80 -33.18
N THR A 2 7.40 16.58 -32.39
CA THR A 2 7.68 16.78 -30.97
C THR A 2 7.41 15.47 -30.23
N PRO A 3 8.30 14.98 -29.35
CA PRO A 3 8.03 13.79 -28.58
C PRO A 3 6.81 14.02 -27.69
N VAL A 4 5.79 13.18 -27.82
CA VAL A 4 4.64 13.19 -26.92
C VAL A 4 5.11 12.62 -25.58
N ILE A 5 5.23 13.47 -24.57
CA ILE A 5 5.49 13.03 -23.20
C ILE A 5 4.17 12.43 -22.69
N LEU A 6 4.08 11.10 -22.66
CA LEU A 6 2.95 10.41 -22.07
C LEU A 6 2.93 10.62 -20.56
N SER A 7 1.78 11.05 -20.03
CA SER A 7 1.51 11.08 -18.59
C SER A 7 1.57 9.67 -17.98
N MET A 8 1.71 9.58 -16.66
CA MET A 8 1.65 8.30 -15.96
C MET A 8 0.25 7.67 -16.09
N VAL A 9 -0.82 8.47 -16.09
CA VAL A 9 -2.18 7.97 -16.37
C VAL A 9 -2.28 7.40 -17.79
N ASP A 10 -1.71 8.05 -18.80
CA ASP A 10 -1.69 7.51 -20.18
C ASP A 10 -0.89 6.21 -20.26
N LYS A 11 0.27 6.15 -19.60
CA LYS A 11 1.09 4.92 -19.51
C LYS A 11 0.32 3.79 -18.84
N ALA A 12 -0.37 4.08 -17.74
CA ALA A 12 -1.23 3.10 -17.06
C ALA A 12 -2.35 2.63 -17.98
N ARG A 13 -3.06 3.53 -18.66
CA ARG A 13 -4.12 3.15 -19.59
C ARG A 13 -3.60 2.20 -20.67
N VAL A 14 -2.46 2.52 -21.30
CA VAL A 14 -1.88 1.67 -22.37
C VAL A 14 -1.42 0.32 -21.81
N ALA A 15 -0.67 0.34 -20.70
CA ALA A 15 -0.12 -0.88 -20.11
C ALA A 15 -1.17 -1.89 -19.64
N TRP A 16 -2.32 -1.39 -19.20
CA TRP A 16 -3.44 -2.20 -18.71
C TRP A 16 -4.53 -2.40 -19.78
N GLY A 17 -4.17 -2.33 -21.07
CA GLY A 17 -5.06 -2.67 -22.17
C GLY A 17 -6.28 -1.75 -22.32
N GLY A 18 -6.17 -0.48 -21.92
CA GLY A 18 -7.25 0.50 -21.95
C GLY A 18 -8.14 0.50 -20.71
N SER A 19 -8.06 -0.53 -19.86
CA SER A 19 -8.93 -0.73 -18.69
C SER A 19 -8.12 -0.88 -17.39
N ALA A 20 -7.30 0.13 -17.08
CA ALA A 20 -6.55 0.16 -15.83
C ALA A 20 -7.49 0.15 -14.60
N PRO A 21 -7.21 -0.68 -13.57
CA PRO A 21 -7.93 -0.64 -12.32
C PRO A 21 -7.98 0.79 -11.75
N ASP A 22 -9.07 1.13 -11.06
CA ASP A 22 -9.29 2.43 -10.42
C ASP A 22 -8.12 2.85 -9.53
N TRP A 23 -7.64 1.94 -8.68
CA TRP A 23 -6.51 2.20 -7.78
C TRP A 23 -5.20 2.45 -8.55
N VAL A 24 -4.98 1.79 -9.69
CA VAL A 24 -3.80 2.05 -10.54
C VAL A 24 -3.89 3.44 -11.16
N ARG A 25 -5.08 3.84 -11.61
CA ARG A 25 -5.31 5.19 -12.15
C ARG A 25 -5.09 6.26 -11.08
N GLU A 26 -5.53 6.03 -9.85
CA GLU A 26 -5.26 6.96 -8.74
C GLU A 26 -3.77 7.06 -8.43
N LEU A 27 -3.06 5.93 -8.37
CA LEU A 27 -1.61 5.91 -8.17
C LEU A 27 -0.86 6.63 -9.29
N ALA A 28 -1.27 6.43 -10.55
CA ALA A 28 -0.71 7.10 -11.71
C ALA A 28 -0.98 8.61 -11.68
N GLY A 29 -2.21 9.03 -11.34
CA GLY A 29 -2.57 10.43 -11.20
C GLY A 29 -1.78 11.14 -10.09
N LEU A 30 -1.54 10.46 -8.97
CA LEU A 30 -0.63 10.96 -7.94
C LEU A 30 0.81 11.08 -8.45
N ALA A 31 1.30 10.10 -9.21
CA ALA A 31 2.63 10.15 -9.80
C ALA A 31 2.80 11.27 -10.84
N ASP A 32 1.73 11.67 -11.53
CA ASP A 32 1.74 12.86 -12.40
C ASP A 32 1.86 14.16 -11.59
N ARG A 33 1.24 14.23 -10.41
CA ARG A 33 1.26 15.42 -9.54
C ARG A 33 2.52 15.54 -8.69
N GLU A 34 2.97 14.45 -8.08
CA GLU A 34 4.04 14.42 -7.07
C GLU A 34 5.31 13.67 -7.54
N GLY A 35 5.31 13.16 -8.77
CA GLY A 35 6.38 12.29 -9.29
C GLY A 35 6.32 10.87 -8.72
N LEU A 36 7.07 9.95 -9.35
CA LEU A 36 7.15 8.55 -8.90
C LEU A 36 7.67 8.41 -7.47
N SER A 37 8.62 9.26 -7.06
CA SER A 37 9.18 9.23 -5.71
C SER A 37 8.17 9.66 -4.66
N GLY A 38 7.42 10.75 -4.91
CA GLY A 38 6.35 11.19 -4.00
C GLY A 38 5.27 10.12 -3.85
N ALA A 39 4.76 9.62 -4.99
CA ALA A 39 3.76 8.56 -5.00
C ALA A 39 4.23 7.29 -4.26
N ALA A 40 5.47 6.87 -4.46
CA ALA A 40 6.05 5.70 -3.81
C ALA A 40 6.14 5.86 -2.28
N VAL A 41 6.57 7.03 -1.80
CA VAL A 41 6.60 7.35 -0.36
C VAL A 41 5.21 7.25 0.25
N ARG A 42 4.19 7.80 -0.41
CA ARG A 42 2.80 7.81 0.08
C ARG A 42 2.25 6.39 0.31
N ILE A 43 2.57 5.43 -0.55
CA ILE A 43 2.06 4.04 -0.43
C ILE A 43 3.05 3.10 0.29
N GLY A 44 4.23 3.57 0.65
CA GLY A 44 5.28 2.80 1.33
C GLY A 44 5.93 1.73 0.44
N TYR A 45 6.20 2.07 -0.83
CA TYR A 45 6.92 1.24 -1.80
C TYR A 45 8.11 1.99 -2.42
N SER A 46 8.89 1.31 -3.26
CA SER A 46 9.98 1.94 -4.02
C SER A 46 9.47 2.61 -5.31
N PRO A 47 10.14 3.67 -5.82
CA PRO A 47 9.77 4.28 -7.10
C PRO A 47 9.81 3.28 -8.27
N ALA A 48 10.74 2.33 -8.22
CA ALA A 48 10.83 1.25 -9.21
C ALA A 48 9.59 0.33 -9.18
N THR A 49 9.16 -0.10 -7.99
CA THR A 49 7.92 -0.88 -7.82
C THR A 49 6.71 -0.09 -8.30
N THR A 50 6.56 1.17 -7.88
CA THR A 50 5.47 2.04 -8.31
C THR A 50 5.41 2.17 -9.83
N SER A 51 6.56 2.37 -10.49
CA SER A 51 6.66 2.40 -11.94
C SER A 51 6.26 1.07 -12.58
N GLN A 52 6.73 -0.07 -12.07
CA GLN A 52 6.36 -1.39 -12.59
C GLN A 52 4.86 -1.66 -12.46
N VAL A 53 4.23 -1.21 -11.37
CA VAL A 53 2.78 -1.34 -11.16
C VAL A 53 2.01 -0.49 -12.17
N ILE A 54 2.36 0.80 -12.30
CA ILE A 54 1.75 1.71 -13.30
C ILE A 54 1.88 1.10 -14.71
N ASN A 55 3.04 0.53 -15.04
CA ASN A 55 3.30 -0.07 -16.35
C ASN A 55 2.83 -1.54 -16.49
N GLY A 56 2.06 -2.09 -15.55
CA GLY A 56 1.50 -3.46 -15.66
C GLY A 56 2.57 -4.57 -15.70
N LYS A 57 3.78 -4.28 -15.25
CA LYS A 57 4.95 -5.20 -15.29
C LYS A 57 5.28 -5.80 -13.93
N TYR A 58 4.70 -5.30 -12.84
CA TYR A 58 4.98 -5.81 -11.51
C TYR A 58 4.50 -7.26 -11.36
N ARG A 59 5.40 -8.15 -10.93
CA ARG A 59 5.14 -9.60 -10.77
C ARG A 59 4.97 -10.03 -9.30
N GLY A 60 5.03 -9.08 -8.37
CA GLY A 60 4.79 -9.36 -6.95
C GLY A 60 3.30 -9.39 -6.60
N ASP A 61 3.01 -9.32 -5.31
CA ASP A 61 1.64 -9.32 -4.77
C ASP A 61 0.92 -7.99 -5.06
N LEU A 62 0.17 -7.96 -6.16
CA LEU A 62 -0.63 -6.80 -6.56
C LEU A 62 -1.76 -6.51 -5.57
N CYS A 63 -2.35 -7.52 -4.93
CA CYS A 63 -3.41 -7.32 -3.94
C CYS A 63 -2.89 -6.52 -2.74
N LYS A 64 -1.64 -6.74 -2.32
CA LYS A 64 -1.00 -5.96 -1.25
C LYS A 64 -0.70 -4.53 -1.66
N VAL A 65 -0.33 -4.31 -2.93
CA VAL A 65 -0.14 -2.94 -3.46
C VAL A 65 -1.49 -2.23 -3.52
N GLU A 66 -2.53 -2.89 -4.01
CA GLU A 66 -3.88 -2.34 -4.09
C GLU A 66 -4.38 -1.88 -2.72
N GLU A 67 -4.30 -2.72 -1.68
CA GLU A 67 -4.73 -2.31 -0.33
C GLU A 67 -3.96 -1.11 0.21
N ARG A 68 -2.66 -1.00 -0.12
CA ARG A 68 -1.82 0.12 0.26
C ARG A 68 -2.25 1.40 -0.45
N VAL A 69 -2.50 1.32 -1.75
CA VAL A 69 -3.01 2.43 -2.55
C VAL A 69 -4.39 2.86 -2.06
N ARG A 70 -5.31 1.91 -1.88
CA ARG A 70 -6.67 2.19 -1.40
C ARG A 70 -6.66 2.81 -0.02
N GLY A 71 -5.82 2.31 0.89
CA GLY A 71 -5.68 2.88 2.24
C GLY A 71 -5.11 4.29 2.23
N ALA A 72 -4.02 4.51 1.51
CA ALA A 72 -3.30 5.77 1.53
C ALA A 72 -3.98 6.87 0.70
N LEU A 73 -4.63 6.51 -0.42
CA LEU A 73 -5.10 7.48 -1.43
C LEU A 73 -6.62 7.50 -1.61
N MET A 74 -7.33 6.42 -1.27
CA MET A 74 -8.76 6.26 -1.60
C MET A 74 -9.66 6.12 -0.37
N GLY A 75 -9.12 6.36 0.83
CA GLY A 75 -9.90 6.38 2.07
C GLY A 75 -10.35 5.01 2.58
N LEU A 76 -9.75 3.91 2.11
CA LEU A 76 -10.07 2.59 2.68
C LEU A 76 -9.55 2.50 4.12
N SER A 77 -10.47 2.31 5.06
CA SER A 77 -10.15 2.10 6.47
C SER A 77 -10.60 0.73 6.97
N VAL A 78 -10.14 0.37 8.16
CA VAL A 78 -10.51 -0.83 8.90
C VAL A 78 -10.79 -0.46 10.36
N ASP A 79 -11.66 -1.22 11.02
CA ASP A 79 -11.88 -1.09 12.45
C ASP A 79 -10.81 -1.85 13.23
N CYS A 80 -9.76 -1.15 13.63
CA CYS A 80 -8.66 -1.74 14.40
C CYS A 80 -9.12 -2.01 15.84
N PRO A 81 -9.00 -3.25 16.36
CA PRO A 81 -9.41 -3.57 17.74
C PRO A 81 -8.68 -2.78 18.85
N VAL A 82 -7.63 -2.03 18.51
CA VAL A 82 -6.85 -1.22 19.47
C VAL A 82 -6.99 0.27 19.19
N LEU A 83 -7.08 0.69 17.93
CA LEU A 83 -7.04 2.10 17.53
C LEU A 83 -8.38 2.63 16.99
N GLY A 84 -9.40 1.77 16.82
CA GLY A 84 -10.64 2.12 16.12
C GLY A 84 -10.40 2.33 14.63
N ASP A 85 -11.05 3.31 14.04
CA ASP A 85 -10.94 3.61 12.61
C ASP A 85 -9.49 3.93 12.20
N LEU A 86 -8.94 3.11 11.32
CA LEU A 86 -7.56 3.18 10.89
C LEU A 86 -7.45 2.91 9.39
N SER A 87 -6.83 3.84 8.64
CA SER A 87 -6.53 3.62 7.23
C SER A 87 -5.79 2.30 6.98
N ARG A 88 -6.11 1.61 5.88
CA ARG A 88 -5.61 0.26 5.61
C ARG A 88 -4.09 0.21 5.48
N ASP A 89 -3.46 1.26 4.94
CA ASP A 89 -2.00 1.34 4.82
C ASP A 89 -1.33 1.46 6.19
N GLN A 90 -1.89 2.23 7.12
CA GLN A 90 -1.42 2.33 8.50
C GLN A 90 -1.60 1.00 9.25
N CYS A 91 -2.72 0.31 9.05
CA CYS A 91 -2.94 -1.04 9.58
C CYS A 91 -1.83 -2.00 9.12
N LEU A 92 -1.53 -2.01 7.82
CA LEU A 92 -0.46 -2.83 7.25
C LEU A 92 0.94 -2.39 7.73
N ASN A 93 1.14 -1.11 8.06
CA ASN A 93 2.40 -0.62 8.65
C ASN A 93 2.57 -1.13 10.07
N TRP A 94 1.51 -1.17 10.89
CA TRP A 94 1.55 -1.75 12.22
C TRP A 94 1.86 -3.23 12.21
N GLN A 95 1.25 -4.00 11.30
CA GLN A 95 1.49 -5.45 11.17
C GLN A 95 2.95 -5.77 10.80
N LYS A 96 3.60 -4.93 9.98
CA LYS A 96 5.00 -5.10 9.55
C LYS A 96 6.03 -4.79 10.64
N LYS A 97 5.67 -4.05 11.70
CA LYS A 97 6.63 -3.64 12.72
C LYS A 97 7.13 -4.86 13.51
N PRO A 98 8.46 -5.00 13.74
CA PRO A 98 8.98 -6.02 14.63
C PRO A 98 8.59 -5.72 16.08
N TYR A 99 8.62 -6.77 16.91
CA TYR A 99 8.49 -6.61 18.35
C TYR A 99 9.58 -5.67 18.85
N ALA A 100 9.19 -4.68 19.64
CA ALA A 100 10.15 -3.95 20.46
C ALA A 100 9.42 -3.26 21.62
N PRO A 101 9.84 -3.52 22.87
CA PRO A 101 9.14 -3.07 24.08
C PRO A 101 9.48 -1.61 24.44
N THR A 102 9.55 -0.72 23.45
CA THR A 102 9.88 0.69 23.67
C THR A 102 8.71 1.48 24.27
N SER A 103 7.48 0.94 24.22
CA SER A 103 6.32 1.51 24.90
C SER A 103 5.21 0.47 25.09
N ALA A 104 4.37 0.66 26.11
CA ALA A 104 3.20 -0.20 26.36
C ALA A 104 2.25 -0.24 25.15
N HIS A 105 2.11 0.88 24.43
CA HIS A 105 1.30 0.96 23.21
C HIS A 105 1.88 0.06 22.10
N ARG A 106 3.21 0.10 21.87
CA ARG A 106 3.85 -0.77 20.86
C ARG A 106 3.71 -2.25 21.18
N VAL A 107 3.86 -2.64 22.45
CA VAL A 107 3.64 -4.02 22.90
C VAL A 107 2.19 -4.43 22.66
N ARG A 108 1.22 -3.58 23.02
CA ARG A 108 -0.21 -3.83 22.81
C ARG A 108 -0.55 -4.01 21.33
N MET A 109 -0.08 -3.11 20.46
CA MET A 109 -0.30 -3.19 19.00
C MET A 109 0.31 -4.45 18.41
N HIS A 110 1.55 -4.79 18.79
CA HIS A 110 2.23 -5.98 18.29
C HIS A 110 1.45 -7.26 18.61
N ARG A 111 1.00 -7.40 19.87
CA ARG A 111 0.19 -8.53 20.34
C ARG A 111 -1.15 -8.59 19.62
N ALA A 112 -1.86 -7.46 19.54
CA ALA A 112 -3.18 -7.42 18.88
C ALA A 112 -3.11 -7.83 17.40
N CYS A 113 -2.07 -7.43 16.67
CA CYS A 113 -1.89 -7.82 15.27
C CYS A 113 -1.65 -9.33 15.07
N ARG A 114 -1.14 -10.04 16.08
CA ARG A 114 -0.73 -11.46 16.02
C ARG A 114 -1.64 -12.41 16.80
N ALA A 115 -2.65 -11.88 17.49
CA ALA A 115 -3.74 -12.65 18.05
C ALA A 115 -4.79 -12.90 16.95
N ASN A 116 -6.07 -12.64 17.24
CA ASN A 116 -7.18 -12.89 16.30
C ASN A 116 -7.64 -11.62 15.58
N CYS A 117 -6.71 -10.78 15.12
CA CYS A 117 -7.09 -9.57 14.37
C CYS A 117 -7.66 -9.96 12.99
N PRO A 118 -8.94 -9.61 12.69
CA PRO A 118 -9.62 -10.01 11.45
C PRO A 118 -8.99 -9.36 10.20
N HIS A 119 -8.17 -8.33 10.40
CA HIS A 119 -7.50 -7.58 9.35
C HIS A 119 -6.03 -7.97 9.19
N SER A 120 -5.52 -8.89 10.01
CA SER A 120 -4.11 -9.30 10.01
C SER A 120 -3.78 -10.15 8.80
N ARG A 121 -2.64 -9.85 8.17
CA ARG A 121 -2.03 -10.67 7.11
C ARG A 121 -0.86 -11.51 7.61
N ILE A 122 -0.60 -11.48 8.92
CA ILE A 122 0.46 -12.28 9.51
C ILE A 122 -0.07 -13.71 9.57
N LYS A 123 0.48 -14.63 8.76
CA LYS A 123 0.22 -16.06 8.95
C LYS A 123 0.67 -16.39 10.38
N GLY A 124 -0.19 -17.05 11.17
CA GLY A 124 0.12 -17.45 12.54
C GLY A 124 1.46 -18.16 12.59
N GLY A 125 2.49 -17.42 13.00
CA GLY A 125 3.84 -17.91 13.19
C GLY A 125 4.06 -17.92 14.68
N ASP A 126 4.25 -19.13 15.20
CA ASP A 126 4.60 -19.45 16.58
C ASP A 126 5.89 -18.73 17.01
N ASP A 127 5.78 -17.47 17.40
CA ASP A 127 6.74 -16.85 18.30
C ASP A 127 6.02 -16.60 19.64
N ALA A 128 5.63 -17.71 20.26
CA ALA A 128 5.40 -17.76 21.68
C ALA A 128 6.72 -17.53 22.40
N LEU A 129 6.67 -16.62 23.40
CA LEU A 129 7.68 -16.22 24.40
C LEU A 129 8.52 -14.99 24.06
#